data_AF-A0A433WUE4-F1
#
_entry.id   AF-A0A433WUE4-F1
#
_cell.length_a   1.000
_cell.length_b   1.000
_cell.length_c   1.000
_cell.angle_alpha   90.00
_cell.angle_beta   90.00
_cell.angle_gamma   90.00
#
_symmetry.space_group_name_H-M   'P 1'
#
loop_
_entity.id
_entity.type
_entity.pdbx_description
1 polymer ?
#
loop_
_entity_poly.entity_id
_entity_poly.type
_entity_poly.pdbx_seq_one_letter_code
_entity_poly.pdbx_strand_id
1 'polypeptide(L)'
;MSVPGASGASWGDLFAGLVANAGGDLGGIVKASIDTPTGNPAFQDGTGNWHVVQPAGNYQAAGNYQPAGNYQAAGNYLETADTGQQSVAGPVSFMQNPTGTTAPLGTSDKSFATTEFAARLNSGRNLNTTVITSSQTYTVPAGVYKIRVRLQAAGGAAGGSADNTSGGGSSCASSGGAGAYVEAIFPATPGQQIPISIGVGGVGVTGKAGGTGGASTFGPFGSFAALSCPGGLGGYAGTQTSSSAASSIPGCPGNGLPSGPNIVYAVAAAGGLPGIAVLGTAAAPPGSNSPMGAGGAGITVYNGGTSQPGGNAGGWGGGGGAHANQQAAQNAGGAGANGVGIIDEFSA
;
A
#
# COMPACT_ATOMS: atom_id res chain seq x y z
N MET A 1 -12.70 -18.60 76.42
CA MET A 1 -12.74 -17.73 75.22
C MET A 1 -11.48 -16.86 75.24
N SER A 2 -10.53 -17.08 74.31
CA SER A 2 -9.33 -16.26 73.92
C SER A 2 -8.12 -17.17 73.58
N VAL A 3 -7.94 -17.60 72.33
CA VAL A 3 -7.12 -17.11 71.16
C VAL A 3 -5.86 -18.00 70.96
N PRO A 4 -5.68 -18.67 69.80
CA PRO A 4 -4.45 -19.38 69.43
C PRO A 4 -3.49 -18.46 68.67
N GLY A 5 -2.18 -18.49 69.00
CA GLY A 5 -1.20 -17.57 68.41
C GLY A 5 0.21 -18.15 68.24
N ALA A 6 0.54 -18.45 66.98
CA ALA A 6 1.84 -18.38 66.31
C ALA A 6 3.06 -19.11 66.91
N SER A 7 3.36 -20.30 66.38
CA SER A 7 4.75 -20.80 66.28
C SER A 7 5.51 -19.93 65.27
N GLY A 8 6.42 -19.09 65.76
CA GLY A 8 7.27 -18.24 64.93
C GLY A 8 8.27 -19.07 64.11
N ALA A 9 8.05 -19.14 62.81
CA ALA A 9 9.13 -19.38 61.86
C ALA A 9 9.86 -18.05 61.65
N SER A 10 11.17 -18.04 61.92
CA SER A 10 11.99 -16.84 61.71
C SER A 10 12.14 -16.59 60.21
N TRP A 11 12.15 -15.32 59.80
CA TRP A 11 12.34 -14.91 58.40
C TRP A 11 13.66 -15.41 57.75
N GLY A 12 14.56 -16.01 58.53
CA GLY A 12 15.81 -16.61 58.03
C GLY A 12 15.63 -17.98 57.37
N ASP A 13 14.58 -18.74 57.72
CA ASP A 13 14.45 -20.14 57.29
C ASP A 13 13.76 -20.29 55.92
N LEU A 14 13.12 -19.22 55.42
CA LEU A 14 12.45 -19.19 54.10
C LEU A 14 13.42 -19.03 52.92
N PHE A 15 14.65 -18.55 53.15
CA PHE A 15 15.64 -18.33 52.08
C PHE A 15 16.65 -19.47 51.91
N ALA A 16 16.72 -20.42 52.85
CA ALA A 16 17.58 -21.60 52.71
C ALA A 16 17.11 -22.58 51.61
N GLY A 17 15.83 -22.48 51.21
CA GLY A 17 15.24 -23.34 50.17
C GLY A 17 15.49 -22.89 48.73
N LEU A 18 16.02 -21.68 48.49
CA LEU A 18 16.26 -21.11 47.15
C LEU A 18 17.74 -21.07 46.77
N VAL A 19 18.56 -21.96 47.34
CA VAL A 19 19.93 -22.21 46.87
C VAL A 19 20.10 -23.71 46.66
N ALA A 20 19.24 -24.26 45.81
CA ALA A 20 19.52 -25.54 45.18
C ALA A 20 19.11 -25.45 43.72
N ASN A 21 20.13 -25.53 42.87
CA ASN A 21 20.06 -25.91 41.47
C ASN A 21 19.85 -24.79 40.43
N ALA A 22 20.89 -23.99 40.24
CA ALA A 22 21.28 -23.57 38.89
C ALA A 22 22.81 -23.45 38.84
N GLY A 23 23.49 -24.43 38.26
CA GLY A 23 24.91 -24.30 37.95
C GLY A 23 25.62 -25.61 37.68
N GLY A 24 25.59 -26.06 36.43
CA GLY A 24 26.66 -26.87 35.90
C GLY A 24 27.96 -26.07 35.86
N ASP A 25 29.05 -26.69 36.31
CA ASP A 25 30.49 -26.52 36.07
C ASP A 25 31.18 -25.15 35.84
N LEU A 26 30.51 -23.99 35.93
CA LEU A 26 31.18 -22.68 35.88
C LEU A 26 30.59 -21.66 36.86
N GLY A 27 31.22 -21.51 38.04
CA GLY A 27 31.31 -20.24 38.77
C GLY A 27 30.01 -19.61 39.30
N GLY A 28 29.08 -20.40 39.83
CA GLY A 28 27.85 -19.89 40.44
C GLY A 28 28.07 -19.03 41.69
N ILE A 29 27.12 -18.12 41.96
CA ILE A 29 27.09 -17.25 43.15
C ILE A 29 26.98 -18.11 44.41
N VAL A 30 27.97 -18.01 45.30
CA VAL A 30 28.06 -18.88 46.48
C VAL A 30 27.30 -18.30 47.67
N LYS A 31 27.14 -16.97 47.73
CA LYS A 31 26.40 -16.27 48.79
C LYS A 31 26.01 -14.86 48.36
N ALA A 32 24.83 -14.41 48.78
CA ALA A 32 24.38 -13.02 48.67
C ALA A 32 24.01 -12.47 50.05
N SER A 33 24.41 -11.23 50.34
CA SER A 33 24.06 -10.53 51.59
C SER A 33 23.98 -9.02 51.36
N ILE A 34 23.11 -8.36 52.11
CA ILE A 34 23.11 -6.89 52.20
C ILE A 34 24.21 -6.51 53.20
N ASP A 35 25.17 -5.69 52.77
CA ASP A 35 26.23 -5.22 53.66
C ASP A 35 25.64 -4.22 54.66
N THR A 36 25.54 -4.64 55.92
CA THR A 36 24.84 -3.91 56.98
C THR A 36 25.35 -2.49 57.28
N PRO A 37 26.60 -2.09 56.97
CA PRO A 37 27.05 -0.71 57.17
C PRO A 37 26.62 0.26 56.07
N THR A 38 26.37 -0.22 54.83
CA THR A 38 26.12 0.65 53.67
C THR A 38 24.76 0.41 53.00
N GLY A 39 24.06 -0.68 53.34
CA GLY A 39 22.78 -1.04 52.75
C GLY A 39 22.86 -1.46 51.27
N ASN A 40 24.07 -1.53 50.71
CA ASN A 40 24.26 -1.91 49.32
C ASN A 40 24.25 -3.44 49.17
N PRO A 41 23.57 -3.99 48.15
CA PRO A 41 23.61 -5.41 47.87
C PRO A 41 25.01 -5.82 47.40
N ALA A 42 25.54 -6.89 48.00
CA ALA A 42 26.82 -7.47 47.64
C ALA A 42 26.69 -8.99 47.41
N PHE A 43 27.53 -9.51 46.52
CA PHE A 43 27.62 -10.95 46.24
C PHE A 43 29.07 -11.42 46.31
N GLN A 44 29.26 -12.67 46.73
CA GLN A 44 30.57 -13.31 46.80
C GLN A 44 30.74 -14.24 45.60
N ASP A 45 31.84 -14.06 44.85
CA ASP A 45 32.14 -14.92 43.71
C ASP A 45 32.69 -16.29 44.13
N GLY A 46 32.80 -17.21 43.16
CA GLY A 46 33.35 -18.56 43.37
C GLY A 46 34.83 -18.61 43.79
N THR A 47 35.51 -17.46 43.88
CA THR A 47 36.89 -17.33 44.39
C THR A 47 36.96 -16.73 45.80
N GLY A 48 35.81 -16.40 46.40
CA GLY A 48 35.71 -15.84 47.75
C GLY A 48 35.83 -14.32 47.83
N ASN A 49 35.85 -13.61 46.69
CA ASN A 49 35.90 -12.16 46.67
C ASN A 49 34.49 -11.54 46.74
N TRP A 50 34.35 -10.44 47.47
CA TRP A 50 33.09 -9.70 47.63
C TRP A 50 32.99 -8.56 46.62
N HIS A 51 31.88 -8.52 45.89
CA HIS A 51 31.55 -7.49 44.90
C HIS A 51 30.34 -6.69 45.38
N VAL A 52 30.50 -5.37 45.51
CA VAL A 52 29.42 -4.45 45.89
C VAL A 52 28.76 -3.91 44.63
N VAL A 53 27.44 -4.04 44.52
CA VAL A 53 26.68 -3.49 43.40
C VAL A 53 26.41 -2.01 43.65
N GLN A 54 27.06 -1.15 42.87
CA GLN A 54 26.72 0.28 42.82
C GLN A 54 25.76 0.52 41.67
N PRO A 55 24.62 1.22 41.87
CA PRO A 55 23.80 1.70 40.77
C PRO A 55 24.62 2.67 39.90
N ALA A 56 24.56 2.53 38.58
CA ALA A 56 25.20 3.48 37.68
C ALA A 56 24.49 4.85 37.78
N GLY A 57 25.12 5.79 38.48
CA GLY A 57 24.64 7.17 38.61
C GLY A 57 25.65 8.06 39.34
N ASN A 58 25.94 9.24 38.77
CA ASN A 58 26.79 10.24 39.40
C ASN A 58 26.06 10.87 40.60
N TYR A 59 26.37 10.44 41.82
CA TYR A 59 25.98 11.17 43.04
C TYR A 59 27.20 11.81 43.70
N GLN A 60 27.12 13.13 43.87
CA GLN A 60 28.10 13.99 44.55
C GLN A 60 28.20 13.65 46.05
N ALA A 61 29.34 14.00 46.66
CA ALA A 61 29.65 13.72 48.06
C ALA A 61 28.63 14.30 49.06
N ALA A 62 28.42 13.55 50.14
CA ALA A 62 27.42 13.73 51.18
C ALA A 62 27.38 15.14 51.82
N GLY A 63 26.18 15.73 51.85
CA GLY A 63 25.84 16.90 52.65
C GLY A 63 24.42 16.71 53.23
N ASN A 64 24.30 16.90 54.54
CA ASN A 64 23.12 16.63 55.37
C ASN A 64 21.83 17.29 54.87
N TYR A 65 20.83 16.52 54.44
CA TYR A 65 19.41 16.89 54.51
C TYR A 65 18.50 15.64 54.53
N GLN A 66 17.75 15.47 55.62
CA GLN A 66 16.42 14.87 55.64
C GLN A 66 15.49 15.92 56.28
N PRO A 67 14.22 16.09 55.85
CA PRO A 67 13.24 15.01 55.91
C PRO A 67 12.22 14.89 54.76
N ALA A 68 11.68 13.66 54.66
CA ALA A 68 10.32 13.25 54.31
C ALA A 68 9.66 13.83 53.04
N GLY A 69 9.68 13.04 51.97
CA GLY A 69 8.80 13.18 50.81
C GLY A 69 8.94 11.97 49.88
N ASN A 70 7.83 11.38 49.46
CA ASN A 70 7.80 10.26 48.52
C ASN A 70 8.33 10.69 47.15
N TYR A 71 9.64 10.58 46.93
CA TYR A 71 10.20 10.67 45.59
C TYR A 71 9.97 9.33 44.89
N GLN A 72 8.84 9.21 44.19
CA GLN A 72 8.75 8.28 43.07
C GLN A 72 9.78 8.73 42.06
N ALA A 73 10.80 7.91 41.83
CA ALA A 73 11.74 8.18 40.76
C ALA A 73 10.99 8.10 39.42
N ALA A 74 11.09 9.18 38.63
CA ALA A 74 10.55 9.21 37.28
C ALA A 74 11.47 8.37 36.38
N GLY A 75 11.12 7.10 36.20
CA GLY A 75 11.80 6.16 35.33
C GLY A 75 10.89 4.99 35.00
N ASN A 76 10.99 4.46 33.79
CA ASN A 76 10.30 3.23 33.42
C ASN A 76 10.92 2.08 34.22
N TYR A 77 10.22 1.60 35.25
CA TYR A 77 10.63 0.42 36.00
C TYR A 77 10.05 -0.85 35.37
N LEU A 78 10.90 -1.86 35.25
CA LEU A 78 10.46 -3.23 35.00
C LEU A 78 9.92 -3.77 36.33
N GLU A 79 8.60 -3.83 36.47
CA GLU A 79 8.00 -4.55 37.59
C GLU A 79 8.07 -6.05 37.30
N THR A 80 8.83 -6.78 38.13
CA THR A 80 8.83 -8.24 38.10
C THR A 80 7.57 -8.72 38.79
N ALA A 81 6.61 -9.30 38.05
CA ALA A 81 5.56 -10.09 38.66
C ALA A 81 6.16 -11.41 39.19
N ASP A 82 5.65 -11.92 40.31
CA ASP A 82 6.04 -13.18 40.99
C ASP A 82 5.95 -14.45 40.11
N THR A 83 5.52 -14.32 38.86
CA THR A 83 5.42 -15.40 37.88
C THR A 83 6.55 -15.41 36.84
N GLY A 84 7.56 -14.55 36.98
CA GLY A 84 8.72 -14.53 36.07
C GLY A 84 8.42 -14.01 34.65
N GLN A 85 7.22 -13.47 34.41
CA GLN A 85 6.94 -12.71 33.19
C GLN A 85 7.24 -11.23 33.43
N GLN A 86 8.25 -10.72 32.73
CA GLN A 86 8.47 -9.28 32.62
C GLN A 86 7.52 -8.69 31.58
N SER A 87 6.59 -7.85 32.02
CA SER A 87 5.72 -7.06 31.17
C SER A 87 6.18 -5.61 31.16
N VAL A 88 6.36 -5.05 29.96
CA VAL A 88 6.63 -3.61 29.81
C VAL A 88 5.29 -2.89 29.72
N ALA A 89 4.97 -2.09 30.73
CA ALA A 89 3.82 -1.20 30.71
C ALA A 89 4.21 0.12 29.99
N GLY A 90 3.71 0.32 28.78
CA GLY A 90 3.85 1.58 28.02
C GLY A 90 4.52 1.44 26.65
N PRO A 91 4.49 2.50 25.81
CA PRO A 91 5.13 2.49 24.50
C PRO A 91 6.66 2.43 24.65
N VAL A 92 7.26 1.37 24.09
CA VAL A 92 8.72 1.19 24.05
C VAL A 92 9.27 1.99 22.88
N SER A 93 10.05 3.03 23.15
CA SER A 93 10.73 3.82 22.13
C SER A 93 12.17 3.30 21.96
N PHE A 94 12.48 2.72 20.80
CA PHE A 94 13.85 2.33 20.46
C PHE A 94 14.58 3.51 19.82
N MET A 95 15.67 3.98 20.44
CA MET A 95 16.46 5.12 19.93
C MET A 95 17.21 4.78 18.62
N GLN A 96 17.35 3.49 18.29
CA GLN A 96 17.84 2.98 17.02
C GLN A 96 17.15 1.66 16.68
N ASN A 97 16.93 1.44 15.38
CA ASN A 97 16.40 0.19 14.86
C ASN A 97 17.39 -0.94 15.20
N PRO A 98 16.98 -2.06 15.83
CA PRO A 98 17.90 -3.14 16.17
C PRO A 98 18.54 -3.71 14.91
N THR A 99 19.87 -3.60 14.78
CA THR A 99 20.66 -4.12 13.65
C THR A 99 21.25 -5.51 13.93
N GLY A 100 20.83 -6.17 15.01
CA GLY A 100 21.39 -7.45 15.47
C GLY A 100 20.80 -8.67 14.75
N THR A 101 21.65 -9.65 14.45
CA THR A 101 21.28 -10.99 13.94
C THR A 101 20.32 -11.69 14.89
N THR A 102 19.12 -12.05 14.40
CA THR A 102 18.07 -12.70 15.18
C THR A 102 18.47 -14.13 15.55
N ALA A 103 18.48 -14.45 16.84
CA ALA A 103 18.76 -15.79 17.35
C ALA A 103 17.44 -16.59 17.55
N PRO A 104 17.45 -17.94 17.40
CA PRO A 104 16.28 -18.78 17.72
C PRO A 104 15.79 -18.60 19.16
N LEU A 105 14.51 -18.90 19.40
CA LEU A 105 13.91 -18.83 20.74
C LEU A 105 14.75 -19.62 21.75
N GLY A 106 15.21 -18.96 22.81
CA GLY A 106 15.99 -19.57 23.90
C GLY A 106 17.51 -19.66 23.67
N THR A 107 18.07 -18.97 22.67
CA THR A 107 19.52 -19.07 22.34
C THR A 107 20.36 -17.86 22.71
N SER A 108 19.76 -16.78 23.23
CA SER A 108 20.51 -15.60 23.68
C SER A 108 19.75 -14.80 24.72
N ASP A 109 20.34 -14.67 25.91
CA ASP A 109 19.89 -13.82 27.01
C ASP A 109 20.18 -12.33 26.76
N LYS A 110 20.78 -12.00 25.60
CA LYS A 110 21.12 -10.64 25.17
C LYS A 110 20.38 -10.18 23.90
N SER A 111 19.44 -10.98 23.41
CA SER A 111 18.65 -10.71 22.21
C SER A 111 17.23 -10.28 22.59
N PHE A 112 16.96 -8.97 22.63
CA PHE A 112 15.60 -8.44 22.87
C PHE A 112 14.64 -8.63 21.68
N ALA A 113 15.13 -9.05 20.51
CA ALA A 113 14.32 -9.21 19.32
C ALA A 113 14.40 -10.64 18.79
N THR A 114 13.44 -11.48 19.19
CA THR A 114 13.14 -12.71 18.45
C THR A 114 12.52 -12.36 17.10
N THR A 115 12.51 -13.29 16.14
CA THR A 115 11.81 -13.11 14.86
C THR A 115 10.34 -12.77 15.06
N GLU A 116 9.69 -13.32 16.09
CA GLU A 116 8.30 -13.00 16.44
C GLU A 116 8.17 -11.56 16.98
N PHE A 117 9.11 -11.09 17.78
CA PHE A 117 9.12 -9.70 18.26
C PHE A 117 9.30 -8.71 17.10
N ALA A 118 10.23 -8.98 16.19
CA ALA A 118 10.43 -8.16 14.99
C ALA A 118 9.22 -8.18 14.05
N ALA A 119 8.53 -9.32 13.91
CA ALA A 119 7.29 -9.44 13.15
C ALA A 119 6.13 -8.66 13.78
N ARG A 120 5.98 -8.68 15.11
CA ARG A 120 4.97 -7.91 15.84
C ARG A 120 5.26 -6.40 15.83
N LEU A 121 6.53 -6.00 15.91
CA LEU A 121 6.93 -4.58 15.88
C LEU A 121 6.72 -3.94 14.50
N ASN A 122 6.84 -4.72 13.43
CA ASN A 122 6.69 -4.25 12.05
C ASN A 122 5.34 -4.64 11.45
N SER A 123 4.31 -4.93 12.26
CA SER A 123 3.04 -5.40 11.73
C SER A 123 2.36 -4.35 10.83
N GLY A 124 1.87 -4.76 9.66
CA GLY A 124 1.22 -3.89 8.69
C GLY A 124 2.13 -2.85 8.01
N ARG A 125 3.46 -2.93 8.18
CA ARG A 125 4.43 -2.07 7.49
C ARG A 125 4.40 -2.33 5.98
N ASN A 126 4.43 -1.26 5.19
CA ASN A 126 4.65 -1.38 3.74
C ASN A 126 6.09 -1.84 3.48
N LEU A 127 6.23 -2.97 2.83
CA LEU A 127 7.51 -3.60 2.49
C LEU A 127 7.97 -3.16 1.10
N ASN A 128 7.04 -3.07 0.15
CA ASN A 128 7.34 -2.76 -1.25
C ASN A 128 6.07 -2.33 -2.01
N THR A 129 6.26 -1.72 -3.18
CA THR A 129 5.21 -1.42 -4.16
C THR A 129 5.64 -1.93 -5.53
N THR A 130 4.90 -2.91 -6.05
CA THR A 130 5.16 -3.53 -7.36
C THR A 130 4.19 -2.97 -8.40
N VAL A 131 4.72 -2.46 -9.52
CA VAL A 131 3.92 -1.98 -10.67
C VAL A 131 3.95 -3.02 -11.78
N ILE A 132 2.78 -3.36 -12.30
CA ILE A 132 2.56 -4.39 -13.32
C ILE A 132 1.85 -3.76 -14.52
N THR A 133 2.56 -3.69 -15.65
CA THR A 133 2.07 -3.09 -16.90
C THR A 133 1.79 -4.11 -18.01
N SER A 134 2.01 -5.40 -17.72
CA SER A 134 1.73 -6.52 -18.63
C SER A 134 1.18 -7.70 -17.85
N SER A 135 0.28 -8.45 -18.47
CA SER A 135 -0.31 -9.65 -17.88
C SER A 135 0.77 -10.66 -17.46
N GLN A 136 0.67 -11.17 -16.24
CA GLN A 136 1.63 -12.13 -15.68
C GLN A 136 1.00 -12.89 -14.50
N THR A 137 1.79 -13.75 -13.87
CA THR A 137 1.47 -14.31 -12.55
C THR A 137 2.29 -13.57 -11.49
N TYR A 138 1.60 -12.92 -10.56
CA TYR A 138 2.23 -12.34 -9.38
C TYR A 138 2.44 -13.40 -8.30
N THR A 139 3.67 -13.56 -7.82
CA THR A 139 3.99 -14.46 -6.71
C THR A 139 4.20 -13.63 -5.46
N VAL A 140 3.40 -13.88 -4.42
CA VAL A 140 3.50 -13.16 -3.14
C VAL A 140 4.89 -13.40 -2.53
N PRO A 141 5.70 -12.35 -2.30
CA PRO A 141 7.03 -12.50 -1.74
C PRO A 141 7.04 -13.05 -0.30
N ALA A 142 8.20 -13.54 0.13
CA ALA A 142 8.42 -13.91 1.53
C ALA A 142 8.16 -12.70 2.46
N GLY A 143 7.50 -12.95 3.60
CA GLY A 143 7.20 -11.91 4.58
C GLY A 143 5.99 -11.03 4.26
N VAL A 144 5.34 -11.22 3.11
CA VAL A 144 4.12 -10.49 2.72
C VAL A 144 2.88 -11.30 3.10
N TYR A 145 2.01 -10.69 3.90
CA TYR A 145 0.79 -11.33 4.42
C TYR A 145 -0.49 -10.53 4.15
N LYS A 146 -0.34 -9.31 3.62
CA LYS A 146 -1.43 -8.45 3.19
C LYS A 146 -1.00 -7.69 1.96
N ILE A 147 -1.92 -7.54 1.01
CA ILE A 147 -1.70 -6.75 -0.21
C ILE A 147 -2.83 -5.75 -0.41
N ARG A 148 -2.50 -4.53 -0.84
CA ARG A 148 -3.47 -3.61 -1.45
C ARG A 148 -3.24 -3.60 -2.95
N VAL A 149 -4.28 -3.94 -3.69
CA VAL A 149 -4.26 -3.98 -5.15
C VAL A 149 -4.99 -2.74 -5.65
N ARG A 150 -4.30 -1.89 -6.40
CA ARG A 150 -4.86 -0.79 -7.17
C ARG A 150 -4.83 -1.19 -8.63
N LEU A 151 -5.98 -1.27 -9.28
CA LEU A 151 -6.10 -1.78 -10.64
C LEU A 151 -6.88 -0.79 -11.49
N GLN A 152 -6.27 -0.37 -12.59
CA GLN A 152 -6.85 0.50 -13.60
C GLN A 152 -7.02 -0.28 -14.88
N ALA A 153 -8.23 -0.34 -15.39
CA ALA A 153 -8.51 -0.96 -16.67
C ALA A 153 -8.09 -0.07 -17.84
N ALA A 154 -7.97 -0.67 -19.02
CA ALA A 154 -7.54 0.04 -20.21
C ALA A 154 -8.61 1.04 -20.70
N GLY A 155 -8.16 2.13 -21.31
CA GLY A 155 -9.04 3.10 -21.96
C GLY A 155 -9.50 2.64 -23.34
N GLY A 156 -10.68 3.08 -23.75
CA GLY A 156 -11.15 2.93 -25.13
C GLY A 156 -10.50 3.95 -26.06
N ALA A 157 -10.42 3.62 -27.35
CA ALA A 157 -10.00 4.55 -28.38
C ALA A 157 -11.13 5.52 -28.75
N ALA A 158 -10.77 6.68 -29.29
CA ALA A 158 -11.75 7.54 -29.94
C ALA A 158 -12.21 6.97 -31.30
N GLY A 159 -13.33 7.49 -31.80
CA GLY A 159 -13.74 7.23 -33.18
C GLY A 159 -12.85 7.96 -34.20
N GLY A 160 -12.87 7.48 -35.43
CA GLY A 160 -12.25 8.15 -36.57
C GLY A 160 -13.17 9.21 -37.18
N SER A 161 -12.59 10.25 -37.77
CA SER A 161 -13.35 11.27 -38.48
C SER A 161 -13.87 10.73 -39.82
N ALA A 162 -15.00 11.28 -40.29
CA ALA A 162 -15.51 10.97 -41.63
C ALA A 162 -14.73 11.72 -42.71
N ASP A 163 -14.75 11.18 -43.93
CA ASP A 163 -14.26 11.89 -45.11
C ASP A 163 -15.06 13.17 -45.29
N ASN A 164 -14.38 14.20 -45.76
CA ASN A 164 -15.03 15.42 -46.17
C ASN A 164 -14.64 15.75 -47.60
N THR A 165 -15.60 15.71 -48.51
CA THR A 165 -15.41 15.92 -49.95
C THR A 165 -15.75 17.35 -50.40
N SER A 166 -16.26 18.19 -49.49
CA SER A 166 -16.71 19.55 -49.80
C SER A 166 -15.76 20.61 -49.22
N GLY A 167 -15.61 21.73 -49.93
CA GLY A 167 -14.74 22.85 -49.53
C GLY A 167 -15.15 23.56 -48.24
N GLY A 168 -16.35 23.31 -47.72
CA GLY A 168 -16.83 23.88 -46.45
C GLY A 168 -17.09 22.86 -45.35
N GLY A 169 -16.97 21.56 -45.64
CA GLY A 169 -17.39 20.56 -44.66
C GLY A 169 -16.40 20.39 -43.51
N SER A 170 -16.88 19.77 -42.45
CA SER A 170 -16.06 19.38 -41.30
C SER A 170 -16.63 18.11 -40.66
N SER A 171 -15.78 17.30 -40.05
CA SER A 171 -16.20 16.14 -39.28
C SER A 171 -15.33 16.01 -38.03
N CYS A 172 -15.93 15.52 -36.96
CA CYS A 172 -15.25 15.20 -35.71
C CYS A 172 -15.84 13.92 -35.14
N ALA A 173 -15.01 13.09 -34.52
CA ALA A 173 -15.47 11.95 -33.75
C ALA A 173 -15.60 12.29 -32.26
N SER A 174 -16.27 11.42 -31.49
CA SER A 174 -16.22 11.50 -30.04
C SER A 174 -14.99 10.78 -29.47
N SER A 175 -14.63 11.12 -28.24
CA SER A 175 -13.49 10.51 -27.55
C SER A 175 -13.79 9.10 -27.06
N GLY A 176 -12.74 8.36 -26.73
CA GLY A 176 -12.85 7.10 -26.00
C GLY A 176 -13.05 7.32 -24.50
N GLY A 177 -13.76 6.38 -23.87
CA GLY A 177 -13.95 6.34 -22.41
C GLY A 177 -12.73 5.82 -21.67
N ALA A 178 -12.61 6.18 -20.39
CA ALA A 178 -11.56 5.65 -19.53
C ALA A 178 -11.97 4.28 -18.96
N GLY A 179 -11.00 3.40 -18.68
CA GLY A 179 -11.26 2.18 -17.92
C GLY A 179 -11.65 2.49 -16.47
N ALA A 180 -12.32 1.55 -15.83
CA ALA A 180 -12.65 1.64 -14.41
C ALA A 180 -11.38 1.60 -13.54
N TYR A 181 -11.51 1.98 -12.28
CA TYR A 181 -10.45 1.90 -11.27
C TYR A 181 -10.97 1.22 -10.01
N VAL A 182 -10.14 0.39 -9.38
CA VAL A 182 -10.49 -0.26 -8.13
C VAL A 182 -9.30 -0.37 -7.20
N GLU A 183 -9.60 -0.27 -5.91
CA GLU A 183 -8.71 -0.65 -4.84
C GLU A 183 -9.36 -1.73 -3.98
N ALA A 184 -8.59 -2.77 -3.69
CA ALA A 184 -9.02 -3.86 -2.82
C ALA A 184 -7.88 -4.32 -1.93
N ILE A 185 -8.22 -4.80 -0.73
CA ILE A 185 -7.22 -5.28 0.24
C ILE A 185 -7.47 -6.75 0.50
N PHE A 186 -6.43 -7.56 0.38
CA PHE A 186 -6.52 -9.00 0.56
C PHE A 186 -5.51 -9.49 1.60
N PRO A 187 -5.89 -10.49 2.42
CA PRO A 187 -4.90 -11.33 3.05
C PRO A 187 -4.13 -12.08 1.97
N ALA A 188 -2.85 -12.32 2.20
CA ALA A 188 -1.96 -13.01 1.29
C ALA A 188 -1.16 -14.08 2.06
N THR A 189 -0.77 -15.13 1.35
CA THR A 189 0.15 -16.14 1.89
C THR A 189 1.46 -16.06 1.11
N PRO A 190 2.63 -15.98 1.76
CA PRO A 190 3.91 -16.06 1.07
C PRO A 190 3.99 -17.25 0.11
N GLY A 191 4.44 -17.01 -1.12
CA GLY A 191 4.52 -18.01 -2.20
C GLY A 191 3.20 -18.24 -2.97
N GLN A 192 2.09 -17.60 -2.58
CA GLN A 192 0.84 -17.68 -3.32
C GLN A 192 0.99 -17.08 -4.72
N GLN A 193 0.53 -17.80 -5.73
CA GLN A 193 0.51 -17.35 -7.11
C GLN A 193 -0.86 -16.78 -7.47
N ILE A 194 -0.87 -15.57 -8.02
CA ILE A 194 -2.08 -14.82 -8.34
C ILE A 194 -1.98 -14.33 -9.79
N PRO A 195 -2.85 -14.78 -10.70
CA PRO A 195 -2.86 -14.28 -12.06
C PRO A 195 -3.31 -12.81 -12.07
N ILE A 196 -2.63 -11.99 -12.86
CA ILE A 196 -3.04 -10.63 -13.16
C ILE A 196 -3.12 -10.46 -14.68
N SER A 197 -4.28 -10.04 -15.16
CA SER A 197 -4.48 -9.66 -16.56
C SER A 197 -4.52 -8.14 -16.65
N ILE A 198 -3.65 -7.57 -17.48
CA ILE A 198 -3.67 -6.15 -17.82
C ILE A 198 -4.41 -5.98 -19.14
N GLY A 199 -5.46 -5.18 -19.11
CA GLY A 199 -6.25 -4.86 -20.30
C GLY A 199 -5.39 -4.12 -21.33
N VAL A 200 -5.63 -4.40 -22.61
CA VAL A 200 -5.00 -3.67 -23.72
C VAL A 200 -5.86 -2.47 -24.09
N GLY A 201 -5.22 -1.34 -24.38
CA GLY A 201 -5.87 -0.11 -24.84
C GLY A 201 -6.66 -0.33 -26.11
N GLY A 202 -7.79 0.37 -26.23
CA GLY A 202 -8.55 0.40 -27.47
C GLY A 202 -7.70 0.95 -28.62
N VAL A 203 -7.83 0.36 -29.80
CA VAL A 203 -7.12 0.80 -31.01
C VAL A 203 -7.94 1.86 -31.74
N GLY A 204 -7.30 2.99 -32.05
CA GLY A 204 -7.87 4.03 -32.89
C GLY A 204 -8.05 3.56 -34.32
N VAL A 205 -9.21 3.84 -34.91
CA VAL A 205 -9.54 3.42 -36.28
C VAL A 205 -10.03 4.59 -37.11
N THR A 206 -9.81 4.51 -38.42
CA THR A 206 -10.21 5.53 -39.40
C THR A 206 -11.68 5.36 -39.80
N GLY A 207 -12.45 6.45 -39.81
CA GLY A 207 -13.84 6.50 -40.28
C GLY A 207 -14.85 5.59 -39.55
N LYS A 208 -14.47 4.99 -38.42
CA LYS A 208 -15.26 4.00 -37.67
C LYS A 208 -15.23 4.29 -36.18
N ALA A 209 -16.11 3.62 -35.43
CA ALA A 209 -16.08 3.66 -33.97
C ALA A 209 -14.77 3.07 -33.44
N GLY A 210 -14.22 3.68 -32.40
CA GLY A 210 -12.97 3.25 -31.75
C GLY A 210 -13.10 1.87 -31.13
N GLY A 211 -11.96 1.19 -30.94
CA GLY A 211 -11.91 -0.05 -30.16
C GLY A 211 -12.18 0.17 -28.67
N THR A 212 -12.91 -0.74 -28.05
CA THR A 212 -13.08 -0.82 -26.58
C THR A 212 -11.78 -1.29 -25.92
N GLY A 213 -11.44 -0.70 -24.78
CA GLY A 213 -10.32 -1.13 -23.94
C GLY A 213 -10.61 -2.44 -23.22
N GLY A 214 -9.59 -3.27 -23.04
CA GLY A 214 -9.67 -4.53 -22.30
C GLY A 214 -9.90 -4.33 -20.80
N ALA A 215 -10.64 -5.25 -20.19
CA ALA A 215 -10.72 -5.34 -18.73
C ALA A 215 -9.37 -5.72 -18.12
N SER A 216 -9.10 -5.24 -16.91
CA SER A 216 -8.00 -5.75 -16.09
C SER A 216 -8.54 -6.57 -14.94
N THR A 217 -7.88 -7.69 -14.62
CA THR A 217 -8.31 -8.61 -13.56
C THR A 217 -7.17 -8.99 -12.64
N PHE A 218 -7.49 -9.27 -11.38
CA PHE A 218 -6.55 -9.79 -10.38
C PHE A 218 -7.19 -10.98 -9.66
N GLY A 219 -6.57 -12.14 -9.77
CA GLY A 219 -7.12 -13.41 -9.30
C GLY A 219 -7.90 -14.20 -10.35
N PRO A 220 -8.58 -15.28 -9.93
CA PRO A 220 -8.88 -15.68 -8.54
C PRO A 220 -7.66 -16.19 -7.77
N PHE A 221 -7.73 -16.21 -6.43
CA PHE A 221 -6.67 -16.75 -5.57
C PHE A 221 -7.22 -17.23 -4.22
N GLY A 222 -6.90 -18.47 -3.87
CA GLY A 222 -7.51 -19.14 -2.72
C GLY A 222 -9.03 -19.27 -2.91
N SER A 223 -9.80 -18.83 -1.92
CA SER A 223 -11.28 -18.82 -1.93
C SER A 223 -11.89 -17.51 -2.45
N PHE A 224 -11.07 -16.53 -2.85
CA PHE A 224 -11.56 -15.26 -3.38
C PHE A 224 -11.80 -15.33 -4.88
N ALA A 225 -12.97 -14.87 -5.30
CA ALA A 225 -13.25 -14.59 -6.71
C ALA A 225 -12.30 -13.51 -7.25
N ALA A 226 -12.10 -13.48 -8.57
CA ALA A 226 -11.27 -12.48 -9.21
C ALA A 226 -11.86 -11.07 -9.01
N LEU A 227 -10.97 -10.11 -8.76
CA LEU A 227 -11.27 -8.69 -8.95
C LEU A 227 -11.33 -8.43 -10.45
N SER A 228 -12.40 -7.78 -10.91
CA SER A 228 -12.62 -7.43 -12.31
C SER A 228 -12.84 -5.94 -12.45
N CYS A 229 -12.06 -5.31 -13.32
CA CYS A 229 -12.11 -3.89 -13.60
C CYS A 229 -12.45 -3.69 -15.09
N PRO A 230 -13.68 -3.25 -15.45
CA PRO A 230 -14.10 -3.10 -16.84
C PRO A 230 -13.29 -2.03 -17.60
N GLY A 231 -12.92 -2.32 -18.84
CA GLY A 231 -12.28 -1.35 -19.73
C GLY A 231 -13.25 -0.29 -20.27
N GLY A 232 -12.68 0.81 -20.78
CA GLY A 232 -13.42 1.94 -21.34
C GLY A 232 -13.98 1.63 -22.73
N LEU A 233 -15.16 2.17 -23.05
CA LEU A 233 -15.78 1.99 -24.36
C LEU A 233 -15.10 2.84 -25.44
N GLY A 234 -15.16 2.37 -26.68
CA GLY A 234 -14.71 3.13 -27.83
C GLY A 234 -15.65 4.28 -28.19
N GLY A 235 -15.07 5.39 -28.66
CA GLY A 235 -15.80 6.56 -29.15
C GLY A 235 -16.52 6.29 -30.47
N TYR A 236 -17.56 7.07 -30.76
CA TYR A 236 -18.34 6.95 -32.00
C TYR A 236 -17.63 7.64 -33.16
N ALA A 237 -17.83 7.10 -34.36
CA ALA A 237 -17.31 7.66 -35.60
C ALA A 237 -17.86 9.08 -35.84
N GLY A 238 -17.04 9.91 -36.49
CA GLY A 238 -17.48 11.22 -36.94
C GLY A 238 -18.48 11.14 -38.09
N THR A 239 -19.30 12.17 -38.22
CA THR A 239 -20.18 12.37 -39.38
C THR A 239 -19.82 13.70 -40.05
N GLN A 240 -19.78 13.70 -41.38
CA GLN A 240 -19.54 14.90 -42.16
C GLN A 240 -20.70 15.89 -42.01
N THR A 241 -20.37 17.16 -41.77
CA THR A 241 -21.29 18.28 -41.97
C THR A 241 -21.02 18.90 -43.33
N SER A 242 -22.07 19.13 -44.12
CA SER A 242 -22.01 19.92 -45.35
C SER A 242 -23.19 20.90 -45.34
N SER A 243 -22.90 22.19 -45.60
CA SER A 243 -23.81 23.35 -45.59
C SER A 243 -24.41 23.73 -44.22
N SER A 244 -24.06 24.92 -43.73
CA SER A 244 -24.70 25.72 -42.67
C SER A 244 -25.07 25.07 -41.32
N ALA A 245 -24.78 23.79 -41.12
CA ALA A 245 -25.22 22.99 -39.98
C ALA A 245 -24.06 22.64 -39.05
N ALA A 246 -24.37 22.55 -37.76
CA ALA A 246 -23.51 21.93 -36.76
C ALA A 246 -23.89 20.45 -36.62
N SER A 247 -22.91 19.56 -36.51
CA SER A 247 -23.12 18.19 -36.01
C SER A 247 -22.46 18.05 -34.65
N SER A 248 -23.14 17.30 -33.79
CA SER A 248 -22.58 16.80 -32.55
C SER A 248 -22.62 15.28 -32.58
N ILE A 249 -21.48 14.66 -32.33
CA ILE A 249 -21.41 13.22 -32.07
C ILE A 249 -21.42 13.02 -30.56
N PRO A 250 -22.34 12.24 -30.00
CA PRO A 250 -22.39 12.02 -28.56
C PRO A 250 -21.10 11.37 -28.06
N GLY A 251 -20.79 11.58 -26.79
CA GLY A 251 -19.76 10.78 -26.11
C GLY A 251 -20.19 9.32 -25.99
N CYS A 252 -19.25 8.38 -26.01
CA CYS A 252 -19.59 7.01 -25.64
C CYS A 252 -20.02 6.97 -24.15
N PRO A 253 -20.96 6.11 -23.77
CA PRO A 253 -21.34 5.99 -22.36
C PRO A 253 -20.17 5.47 -21.52
N GLY A 254 -20.27 5.66 -20.20
CA GLY A 254 -19.40 4.93 -19.27
C GLY A 254 -19.68 3.42 -19.32
N ASN A 255 -18.73 2.64 -18.83
CA ASN A 255 -18.93 1.21 -18.61
C ASN A 255 -19.20 0.95 -17.11
N GLY A 256 -19.43 -0.31 -16.73
CA GLY A 256 -19.80 -0.70 -15.36
C GLY A 256 -18.75 -0.41 -14.29
N LEU A 257 -19.20 -0.55 -13.03
CA LEU A 257 -18.32 -0.56 -11.86
C LEU A 257 -17.44 -1.81 -11.82
N PRO A 258 -16.25 -1.72 -11.20
CA PRO A 258 -15.49 -2.90 -10.81
C PRO A 258 -16.32 -3.85 -9.94
N SER A 259 -16.02 -5.14 -10.03
CA SER A 259 -16.65 -6.19 -9.23
C SER A 259 -15.60 -7.10 -8.61
N GLY A 260 -15.97 -7.74 -7.50
CA GLY A 260 -15.09 -8.67 -6.79
C GLY A 260 -15.08 -8.44 -5.28
N PRO A 261 -14.33 -9.28 -4.55
CA PRO A 261 -14.27 -9.22 -3.10
C PRO A 261 -13.37 -8.09 -2.58
N ASN A 262 -13.59 -7.71 -1.31
CA ASN A 262 -12.75 -6.81 -0.51
C ASN A 262 -12.41 -5.45 -1.14
N ILE A 263 -13.30 -4.95 -1.99
CA ILE A 263 -13.19 -3.61 -2.58
C ILE A 263 -13.34 -2.58 -1.47
N VAL A 264 -12.35 -1.67 -1.36
CA VAL A 264 -12.36 -0.54 -0.43
C VAL A 264 -12.65 0.79 -1.13
N TYR A 265 -12.37 0.86 -2.43
CA TYR A 265 -12.66 2.02 -3.26
C TYR A 265 -12.83 1.60 -4.72
N ALA A 266 -13.79 2.20 -5.43
CA ALA A 266 -14.02 1.90 -6.83
C ALA A 266 -14.57 3.13 -7.58
N VAL A 267 -14.15 3.26 -8.84
CA VAL A 267 -14.64 4.27 -9.78
C VAL A 267 -15.08 3.54 -11.04
N ALA A 268 -16.30 3.85 -11.51
CA ALA A 268 -16.81 3.30 -12.75
C ALA A 268 -15.99 3.81 -13.95
N ALA A 269 -15.98 3.03 -15.03
CA ALA A 269 -15.38 3.46 -16.28
C ALA A 269 -16.08 4.72 -16.80
N ALA A 270 -15.33 5.81 -16.98
CA ALA A 270 -15.88 7.08 -17.43
C ALA A 270 -16.24 7.03 -18.93
N GLY A 271 -17.36 7.65 -19.30
CA GLY A 271 -17.74 7.83 -20.70
C GLY A 271 -16.85 8.81 -21.43
N GLY A 272 -16.91 8.78 -22.77
CA GLY A 272 -16.24 9.72 -23.66
C GLY A 272 -16.95 11.08 -23.69
N LEU A 273 -16.26 12.08 -24.22
CA LEU A 273 -16.79 13.43 -24.46
C LEU A 273 -17.32 13.55 -25.89
N PRO A 274 -18.34 14.38 -26.12
CA PRO A 274 -18.89 14.60 -27.46
C PRO A 274 -17.94 15.43 -28.33
N GLY A 275 -17.94 15.15 -29.63
CA GLY A 275 -17.27 15.97 -30.63
C GLY A 275 -18.25 16.92 -31.32
N ILE A 276 -17.80 18.13 -31.66
CA ILE A 276 -18.61 19.12 -32.37
C ILE A 276 -17.91 19.58 -33.65
N ALA A 277 -18.63 19.50 -34.77
CA ALA A 277 -18.21 20.06 -36.04
C ALA A 277 -19.21 21.12 -36.49
N VAL A 278 -18.71 22.27 -36.87
CA VAL A 278 -19.45 23.39 -37.46
C VAL A 278 -18.77 23.74 -38.78
N LEU A 279 -19.46 24.37 -39.72
CA LEU A 279 -18.90 24.72 -41.03
C LEU A 279 -17.45 25.27 -40.94
N GLY A 280 -16.51 24.51 -41.50
CA GLY A 280 -15.09 24.84 -41.52
C GLY A 280 -14.36 24.73 -40.17
N THR A 281 -14.97 24.30 -39.07
CA THR A 281 -14.34 24.21 -37.74
C THR A 281 -14.71 22.89 -37.05
N ALA A 282 -13.71 22.18 -36.52
CA ALA A 282 -13.94 20.96 -35.76
C ALA A 282 -13.24 21.06 -34.39
N ALA A 283 -14.01 20.77 -33.34
CA ALA A 283 -13.54 20.64 -31.98
C ALA A 283 -13.62 19.16 -31.58
N ALA A 284 -12.52 18.45 -31.80
CA ALA A 284 -12.35 17.08 -31.35
C ALA A 284 -12.03 17.07 -29.85
N PRO A 285 -12.78 16.30 -29.05
CA PRO A 285 -12.66 16.34 -27.60
C PRO A 285 -11.40 15.59 -27.11
N PRO A 286 -10.87 15.94 -25.93
CA PRO A 286 -9.86 15.12 -25.27
C PRO A 286 -10.44 13.77 -24.85
N GLY A 287 -9.55 12.79 -24.71
CA GLY A 287 -9.86 11.49 -24.14
C GLY A 287 -10.23 11.60 -22.66
N SER A 288 -11.07 10.69 -22.19
CA SER A 288 -11.51 10.71 -20.80
C SER A 288 -10.37 10.36 -19.85
N ASN A 289 -10.30 11.08 -18.73
CA ASN A 289 -9.32 10.84 -17.67
C ASN A 289 -9.76 9.68 -16.78
N SER A 290 -8.79 8.99 -16.20
CA SER A 290 -9.00 8.02 -15.13
C SER A 290 -8.40 8.55 -13.81
N PRO A 291 -8.69 7.92 -12.67
CA PRO A 291 -8.04 8.25 -11.40
C PRO A 291 -6.51 8.19 -11.43
N MET A 292 -5.93 7.43 -12.36
CA MET A 292 -4.48 7.25 -12.45
C MET A 292 -3.81 8.09 -13.55
N GLY A 293 -4.56 8.73 -14.45
CA GLY A 293 -3.92 9.57 -15.46
C GLY A 293 -4.87 10.18 -16.49
N ALA A 294 -4.27 11.05 -17.31
CA ALA A 294 -4.99 11.77 -18.35
C ALA A 294 -5.27 10.89 -19.59
N GLY A 295 -6.38 11.20 -20.27
CA GLY A 295 -6.65 10.73 -21.62
C GLY A 295 -5.83 11.46 -22.68
N GLY A 296 -6.13 11.16 -23.95
CA GLY A 296 -5.48 11.78 -25.09
C GLY A 296 -5.83 13.25 -25.24
N ALA A 297 -4.92 14.03 -25.83
CA ALA A 297 -5.16 15.45 -26.08
C ALA A 297 -6.36 15.65 -27.02
N GLY A 298 -7.18 16.65 -26.72
CA GLY A 298 -8.20 17.15 -27.62
C GLY A 298 -7.57 18.05 -28.69
N ILE A 299 -8.30 18.25 -29.78
CA ILE A 299 -7.82 19.03 -30.91
C ILE A 299 -8.90 20.04 -31.28
N THR A 300 -8.54 21.32 -31.26
CA THR A 300 -9.41 22.40 -31.77
C THR A 300 -8.72 23.04 -32.95
N VAL A 301 -9.33 22.92 -34.13
CA VAL A 301 -8.80 23.52 -35.35
C VAL A 301 -9.81 24.46 -35.96
N TYR A 302 -9.38 25.71 -36.13
CA TYR A 302 -10.13 26.77 -36.80
C TYR A 302 -10.12 26.59 -38.33
N ASN A 303 -11.03 27.32 -38.99
CA ASN A 303 -11.21 27.34 -40.43
C ASN A 303 -9.91 27.52 -41.22
N GLY A 304 -9.61 26.56 -42.11
CA GLY A 304 -8.42 26.49 -42.94
C GLY A 304 -7.26 25.67 -42.37
N GLY A 305 -7.38 25.13 -41.16
CA GLY A 305 -6.34 24.29 -40.56
C GLY A 305 -6.32 22.85 -41.06
N THR A 306 -5.18 22.17 -40.88
CA THR A 306 -4.97 20.79 -41.33
C THR A 306 -5.80 19.80 -40.52
N SER A 307 -6.35 18.79 -41.19
CA SER A 307 -6.96 17.61 -40.57
C SER A 307 -5.94 16.82 -39.74
N GLN A 308 -6.32 16.28 -38.59
CA GLN A 308 -5.38 15.55 -37.72
C GLN A 308 -6.02 14.28 -37.11
N PRO A 309 -5.18 13.24 -36.89
CA PRO A 309 -5.57 12.10 -36.07
C PRO A 309 -5.77 12.52 -34.62
N GLY A 310 -6.60 11.76 -33.92
CA GLY A 310 -6.84 12.00 -32.50
C GLY A 310 -5.61 11.74 -31.64
N GLY A 311 -5.50 12.44 -30.51
CA GLY A 311 -4.41 12.27 -29.57
C GLY A 311 -4.48 10.92 -28.86
N ASN A 312 -3.40 10.14 -28.90
CA ASN A 312 -3.26 8.95 -28.07
C ASN A 312 -3.25 9.33 -26.59
N ALA A 313 -3.76 8.45 -25.72
CA ALA A 313 -3.69 8.64 -24.28
C ALA A 313 -2.23 8.75 -23.81
N GLY A 314 -1.90 9.86 -23.14
CA GLY A 314 -0.58 10.08 -22.55
C GLY A 314 -0.43 9.50 -21.14
N GLY A 315 -1.55 9.21 -20.47
CA GLY A 315 -1.64 8.49 -19.19
C GLY A 315 -2.64 7.35 -19.28
N TRP A 316 -3.25 6.95 -18.18
CA TRP A 316 -4.13 5.77 -18.10
C TRP A 316 -5.59 6.03 -18.49
N GLY A 317 -5.82 6.85 -19.52
CA GLY A 317 -7.15 7.29 -19.96
C GLY A 317 -7.57 6.80 -21.36
N GLY A 318 -8.67 7.33 -21.87
CA GLY A 318 -9.17 7.07 -23.22
C GLY A 318 -8.46 7.90 -24.30
N GLY A 319 -8.63 7.54 -25.56
CA GLY A 319 -8.09 8.30 -26.70
C GLY A 319 -8.89 9.56 -27.03
N GLY A 320 -8.23 10.59 -27.56
CA GLY A 320 -8.84 11.85 -28.02
C GLY A 320 -9.44 11.74 -29.42
N GLY A 321 -10.47 12.56 -29.70
CA GLY A 321 -11.21 12.55 -30.97
C GLY A 321 -10.35 12.91 -32.18
N ALA A 322 -10.68 12.36 -33.34
CA ALA A 322 -10.12 12.78 -34.63
C ALA A 322 -10.97 13.86 -35.30
N HIS A 323 -10.36 14.65 -36.19
CA HIS A 323 -11.07 15.62 -37.01
C HIS A 323 -10.62 15.60 -38.48
N ALA A 324 -11.53 15.94 -39.39
CA ALA A 324 -11.22 16.25 -40.78
C ALA A 324 -11.95 17.53 -41.23
N ASN A 325 -11.26 18.38 -41.98
CA ASN A 325 -11.76 19.69 -42.41
C ASN A 325 -11.49 19.93 -43.89
N GLN A 326 -12.41 20.61 -44.59
CA GLN A 326 -12.30 21.12 -45.97
C GLN A 326 -11.56 20.21 -46.97
N GLN A 327 -12.30 19.32 -47.65
CA GLN A 327 -11.71 18.43 -48.67
C GLN A 327 -10.56 17.56 -48.15
N ALA A 328 -10.72 17.00 -46.95
CA ALA A 328 -9.72 16.15 -46.34
C ALA A 328 -10.18 14.71 -46.14
N ALA A 329 -9.20 13.82 -46.19
CA ALA A 329 -9.36 12.42 -45.87
C ALA A 329 -9.70 12.20 -44.39
N GLN A 330 -10.34 11.07 -44.13
CA GLN A 330 -10.56 10.51 -42.80
C GLN A 330 -9.26 10.43 -41.98
N ASN A 331 -9.37 10.62 -40.67
CA ASN A 331 -8.30 10.37 -39.73
C ASN A 331 -8.71 9.33 -38.68
N ALA A 332 -7.72 8.60 -38.17
CA ALA A 332 -7.92 7.68 -37.06
C ALA A 332 -8.10 8.43 -35.74
N GLY A 333 -9.00 7.92 -34.89
CA GLY A 333 -9.09 8.34 -33.49
C GLY A 333 -7.81 8.03 -32.72
N GLY A 334 -7.61 8.71 -31.59
CA GLY A 334 -6.51 8.38 -30.68
C GLY A 334 -6.71 7.02 -30.03
N ALA A 335 -5.64 6.28 -29.81
CA ALA A 335 -5.66 5.03 -29.05
C ALA A 335 -5.84 5.31 -27.53
N GLY A 336 -6.56 4.40 -26.87
CA GLY A 336 -6.62 4.37 -25.40
C GLY A 336 -5.36 3.74 -24.80
N ALA A 337 -5.06 4.03 -23.54
CA ALA A 337 -3.94 3.41 -22.86
C ALA A 337 -4.26 1.99 -22.38
N ASN A 338 -3.22 1.17 -22.25
CA ASN A 338 -3.31 -0.13 -21.56
C ASN A 338 -3.74 0.07 -20.09
N GLY A 339 -4.09 -1.01 -19.40
CA GLY A 339 -4.31 -0.96 -17.95
C GLY A 339 -3.00 -0.94 -17.15
N VAL A 340 -3.13 -0.85 -15.83
CA VAL A 340 -2.01 -1.02 -14.90
C VAL A 340 -2.49 -1.60 -13.57
N GLY A 341 -1.66 -2.46 -12.98
CA GLY A 341 -1.81 -2.93 -11.61
C GLY A 341 -0.69 -2.37 -10.73
N ILE A 342 -1.03 -1.94 -9.52
CA ILE A 342 -0.07 -1.58 -8.47
C ILE A 342 -0.41 -2.40 -7.22
N ILE A 343 0.56 -3.14 -6.73
CA ILE A 343 0.44 -4.00 -5.55
C ILE A 343 1.32 -3.41 -4.47
N ASP A 344 0.70 -2.88 -3.41
CA ASP A 344 1.40 -2.50 -2.20
C ASP A 344 1.44 -3.73 -1.27
N GLU A 345 2.65 -4.11 -0.87
CA GLU A 345 2.95 -5.35 -0.13
C GLU A 345 3.21 -5.01 1.34
N PHE A 346 2.55 -5.72 2.25
CA PHE A 346 2.64 -5.45 3.68
C PHE A 346 2.99 -6.71 4.47
N SER A 347 3.76 -6.51 5.55
CA SER A 347 3.97 -7.51 6.59
C SER A 347 2.67 -7.87 7.32
N ALA A 348 2.75 -8.95 8.11
CA ALA A 348 1.66 -9.49 8.94
C ALA A 348 0.95 -8.41 9.76
#